data_AF-A0A2D4L6T3-F1
#
_entry.id   AF-A0A2D4L6T3-F1
#
_cell.length_a   1.000
_cell.length_b   1.000
_cell.length_c   1.000
_cell.angle_alpha   90.00
_cell.angle_beta   90.00
_cell.angle_gamma   90.00
#
_symmetry.space_group_name_H-M   'P 1'
#
loop_
_entity.id
_entity.type
_entity.pdbx_description
1 polymer ?
#
loop_
_entity_poly.entity_id
_entity_poly.type
_entity_poly.pdbx_seq_one_letter_code
_entity_poly.pdbx_strand_id
1 'polypeptide(L)'
;SKDPDILFMRCQLNRLQKGQATDEWFQLSSHVPLKGIEPGSLRVRARYSMEKIMPEEEYSEFKELVLQKELHVVYALSHVCGQDRTLLASILLKIFLHEKLEALLLRTLNDREICMEDEATTLFRATTLASTLMEQYMKATATRFVHHALKDSILKIMESKQSCELNPSKLEKNEDVNTNLAHLLSILSELVEKIFMAAEILPPTLRYIYGCLQKSVQSKWPANTTMRTRVVSGFVFLRLICPAILNPRMFNIISDSPSPTAARTLTLVAKSVQNLANLVEFGAKEPYMEGVNPFIKSNKHRMIMFLDELGNIPELPDTSEPSRTDLSRDLAALHEICVAHSDELRTLSNERGAMQHVLKKLLAITELLQQKQNQYSVSNNIR
;
A
#
# COMPACT_ATOMS: atom_id res chain seq x y z
N SER A 1 40.30 34.21 -3.08
CA SER A 1 39.14 33.31 -3.11
C SER A 1 38.70 33.12 -1.67
N LYS A 2 37.56 33.68 -1.26
CA LYS A 2 37.02 33.44 0.09
C LYS A 2 36.19 32.16 -0.02
N ASP A 3 36.76 31.03 0.39
CA ASP A 3 35.92 29.88 0.68
C ASP A 3 34.90 30.32 1.75
N PRO A 4 33.60 30.03 1.57
CA PRO A 4 32.61 30.34 2.60
C PRO A 4 33.04 29.66 3.91
N ASP A 5 32.94 30.35 5.04
CA ASP A 5 33.23 29.78 6.36
C ASP A 5 32.23 28.64 6.63
N ILE A 6 32.62 27.41 6.30
CA ILE A 6 31.77 26.22 6.52
C ILE A 6 31.80 25.89 8.00
N LEU A 7 30.71 26.18 8.69
CA LEU A 7 30.43 25.65 10.02
C LEU A 7 29.89 24.22 9.92
N PHE A 8 30.32 23.34 10.81
CA PHE A 8 29.87 21.95 10.86
C PHE A 8 29.39 21.57 12.26
N MET A 9 28.46 20.61 12.29
CA MET A 9 27.97 19.94 13.48
C MET A 9 28.61 18.55 13.57
N ARG A 10 29.02 18.12 14.77
CA ARG A 10 29.45 16.73 15.02
C ARG A 10 28.52 16.06 16.03
N CYS A 11 27.96 14.91 15.65
CA CYS A 11 27.24 14.03 16.55
C CYS A 11 27.95 12.68 16.58
N GLN A 12 28.43 12.26 17.74
CA GLN A 12 29.05 10.94 17.89
C GLN A 12 27.95 9.87 17.95
N LEU A 13 28.04 8.85 17.10
CA LEU A 13 27.01 7.80 17.00
C LEU A 13 26.81 7.04 18.32
N ASN A 14 27.86 6.88 19.13
CA ASN A 14 27.78 6.24 20.45
C ASN A 14 26.86 6.96 21.46
N ARG A 15 26.56 8.24 21.24
CA ARG A 15 25.63 9.02 22.07
C ARG A 15 24.18 8.77 21.67
N LEU A 16 23.93 8.22 20.48
CA LEU A 16 22.60 7.97 19.98
C LEU A 16 22.16 6.55 20.36
N GLN A 17 21.01 6.43 21.01
CA GLN A 17 20.41 5.14 21.27
C GLN A 17 19.71 4.62 20.01
N LYS A 18 19.97 3.36 19.63
CA LYS A 18 19.33 2.72 18.48
C LYS A 18 17.81 2.80 18.60
N GLY A 19 17.14 3.28 17.55
CA GLY A 19 15.68 3.39 17.44
C GLY A 19 15.07 4.61 18.12
N GLN A 20 15.78 5.29 19.02
CA GLN A 20 15.26 6.45 19.73
C GLN A 20 15.52 7.76 18.97
N ALA A 21 14.57 8.69 19.09
CA ALA A 21 14.74 10.03 18.58
C ALA A 21 15.36 10.92 19.67
N THR A 22 16.50 11.53 19.38
CA THR A 22 17.13 12.56 20.21
C THR A 22 16.76 13.93 19.68
N ASP A 23 16.43 14.89 20.55
CA ASP A 23 16.16 16.29 20.20
C ASP A 23 17.05 17.18 21.08
N GLU A 24 18.21 17.56 20.55
CA GLU A 24 19.26 18.22 21.30
C GLU A 24 19.83 19.43 20.55
N TRP A 25 20.44 20.35 21.29
CA TRP A 25 21.22 21.46 20.75
C TRP A 25 22.66 21.02 20.47
N PHE A 26 23.11 21.21 19.25
CA PHE A 26 24.48 20.96 18.83
C PHE A 26 25.20 22.28 18.55
N GLN A 27 26.36 22.46 19.16
CA GLN A 27 27.22 23.62 18.92
C GLN A 27 27.87 23.51 17.55
N LEU A 28 27.84 24.60 16.79
CA LEU A 28 28.53 24.67 15.51
C LEU A 28 30.03 24.84 15.75
N SER A 29 30.82 24.24 14.88
CA SER A 29 32.29 24.27 14.94
C SER A 29 32.82 24.73 13.59
N SER A 30 33.95 25.44 13.56
CA SER A 30 34.64 25.81 12.32
C SER A 30 36.01 25.13 12.26
N HIS A 31 36.47 24.80 11.04
CA HIS A 31 37.83 24.32 10.82
C HIS A 31 38.84 25.46 10.92
N VAL A 32 38.37 26.69 10.71
CA VAL A 32 39.18 27.93 10.78
C VAL A 32 38.74 28.72 12.02
N PRO A 33 39.68 29.24 12.85
CA PRO A 33 39.33 30.05 14.00
C PRO A 33 38.50 31.27 13.62
N LEU A 34 37.27 31.34 14.10
CA LEU A 34 36.38 32.48 13.91
C LEU A 34 36.85 33.62 14.82
N LYS A 35 37.49 34.64 14.25
CA LYS A 35 37.92 35.82 15.02
C LYS A 35 36.71 36.67 15.38
N GLY A 36 36.35 36.71 16.66
CA GLY A 36 35.33 37.62 17.21
C GLY A 36 33.88 37.23 16.91
N ILE A 37 33.62 36.00 16.48
CA ILE A 37 32.28 35.48 16.22
C ILE A 37 32.08 34.22 17.07
N GLU A 38 31.08 34.25 17.96
CA GLU A 38 30.66 33.04 18.66
C GLU A 38 29.92 32.11 17.67
N PRO A 39 30.32 30.84 17.57
CA PRO A 39 29.59 29.90 16.73
C PRO A 39 28.19 29.67 17.33
N GLY A 40 27.17 29.75 16.47
CA GLY A 40 25.79 29.48 16.86
C GLY A 40 25.55 28.01 17.21
N SER A 41 24.31 27.68 17.58
CA SER A 41 23.88 26.30 17.82
C SER A 41 22.69 25.93 16.95
N LEU A 42 22.58 24.64 16.64
CA LEU A 42 21.48 24.07 15.86
C LEU A 42 20.74 23.04 16.71
N ARG A 43 19.42 23.19 16.86
CA ARG A 43 18.58 22.16 17.46
C ARG A 43 18.24 21.11 16.41
N VAL A 44 18.65 19.87 16.64
CA VAL A 44 18.46 18.77 15.70
C VAL A 44 17.69 17.65 16.37
N ARG A 45 16.59 17.25 15.71
CA ARG A 45 15.91 16.00 16.01
C ARG A 45 16.42 14.91 15.09
N ALA A 46 17.13 13.93 15.64
CA ALA A 46 17.74 12.82 14.89
C ALA A 46 17.25 11.47 15.45
N ARG A 47 17.18 10.44 14.59
CA ARG A 47 16.94 9.05 15.00
C ARG A 47 18.06 8.19 14.42
N TYR A 48 18.71 7.41 15.28
CA TYR A 48 19.78 6.50 14.87
C TYR A 48 19.25 5.08 14.67
N SER A 49 19.50 4.48 13.52
CA SER A 49 19.28 3.06 13.26
C SER A 49 20.57 2.42 12.78
N MET A 50 20.81 1.19 13.21
CA MET A 50 21.93 0.36 12.75
C MET A 50 21.36 -0.95 12.24
N GLU A 51 21.51 -1.19 10.94
CA GLU A 51 21.12 -2.40 10.23
C GLU A 51 22.38 -3.22 9.93
N LYS A 52 22.33 -4.52 10.20
CA LYS A 52 23.44 -5.43 9.92
C LYS A 52 23.03 -6.36 8.79
N ILE A 53 23.57 -6.09 7.61
CA ILE A 53 23.25 -6.81 6.37
C ILE A 53 24.46 -7.68 6.01
N MET A 54 24.26 -9.00 5.99
CA MET A 54 25.27 -9.95 5.53
C MET A 54 25.18 -10.12 3.99
N PRO A 55 26.19 -10.73 3.33
CA PRO A 55 26.07 -11.09 1.92
C PRO A 55 24.81 -11.92 1.64
N GLU A 56 24.23 -11.80 0.44
CA GLU A 56 22.97 -12.47 0.09
C GLU A 56 23.05 -13.99 0.26
N GLU A 57 24.20 -14.57 -0.03
CA GLU A 57 24.45 -16.02 0.05
C GLU A 57 24.23 -16.57 1.44
N GLU A 58 24.49 -15.76 2.48
CA GLU A 58 24.27 -16.14 3.88
C GLU A 58 22.78 -16.33 4.20
N TYR A 59 21.89 -15.65 3.47
CA TYR A 59 20.44 -15.74 3.64
C TYR A 59 19.77 -16.75 2.69
N SER A 60 20.53 -17.48 1.87
CA SER A 60 20.00 -18.40 0.85
C SER A 60 19.00 -19.43 1.41
N GLU A 61 19.38 -20.18 2.45
CA GLU A 61 18.50 -21.18 3.08
C GLU A 61 17.24 -20.56 3.69
N PHE A 62 17.35 -19.34 4.24
CA PHE A 62 16.23 -18.59 4.79
C PHE A 62 15.28 -18.15 3.69
N LYS A 63 15.82 -17.61 2.60
CA LYS A 63 15.08 -17.20 1.41
C LYS A 63 14.29 -18.38 0.83
N GLU A 64 14.94 -19.51 0.59
CA GLU A 64 14.30 -20.72 0.06
C GLU A 64 13.13 -21.17 0.92
N LEU A 65 13.25 -21.10 2.25
CA LEU A 65 12.18 -21.47 3.18
C LEU A 65 10.99 -20.51 3.12
N VAL A 66 11.25 -19.20 3.00
CA VAL A 66 10.21 -18.16 2.88
C VAL A 66 9.43 -18.27 1.57
N LEU A 67 10.11 -18.64 0.48
CA LEU A 67 9.55 -18.71 -0.88
C LEU A 67 8.84 -20.05 -1.21
N GLN A 68 8.72 -20.96 -0.24
CA GLN A 68 7.99 -22.21 -0.43
C GLN A 68 6.52 -21.97 -0.82
N LYS A 69 6.00 -22.79 -1.73
CA LYS A 69 4.66 -22.61 -2.32
C LYS A 69 3.53 -22.69 -1.30
N GLU A 70 3.75 -23.42 -0.20
CA GLU A 70 2.79 -23.58 0.88
C GLU A 70 2.69 -22.34 1.78
N LEU A 71 3.65 -21.40 1.68
CA LEU A 71 3.69 -20.14 2.41
C LEU A 71 3.52 -20.26 3.94
N HIS A 72 3.91 -21.40 4.52
CA HIS A 72 3.80 -21.67 5.96
C HIS A 72 4.51 -20.61 6.81
N VAL A 73 5.70 -20.15 6.39
CA VAL A 73 6.45 -19.08 7.07
C VAL A 73 5.66 -17.77 7.02
N VAL A 74 5.12 -17.40 5.85
CA VAL A 74 4.31 -16.18 5.69
C VAL A 74 3.06 -16.22 6.57
N TYR A 75 2.39 -17.37 6.69
CA TYR A 75 1.23 -17.53 7.57
C TYR A 75 1.58 -17.39 9.05
N ALA A 76 2.70 -17.96 9.49
CA ALA A 76 3.13 -17.81 10.87
C ALA A 76 3.51 -16.35 11.19
N LEU A 77 4.25 -15.69 10.29
CA LEU A 77 4.59 -14.27 10.42
C LEU A 77 3.33 -13.38 10.42
N SER A 78 2.36 -13.68 9.56
CA SER A 78 1.05 -13.02 9.56
C SER A 78 0.32 -13.12 10.90
N HIS A 79 0.51 -14.21 11.63
CA HIS A 79 -0.18 -14.47 12.90
C HIS A 79 0.46 -13.70 14.05
N VAL A 80 1.80 -13.67 14.11
CA VAL A 80 2.56 -13.01 15.19
C VAL A 80 2.71 -11.50 14.98
N CYS A 81 2.78 -11.03 13.72
CA CYS A 81 2.96 -9.61 13.40
C CYS A 81 1.62 -8.84 13.40
N GLY A 82 1.02 -8.67 14.58
CA GLY A 82 -0.22 -7.91 14.75
C GLY A 82 -0.06 -6.41 14.47
N GLN A 83 0.88 -5.74 15.15
CA GLN A 83 1.13 -4.30 15.03
C GLN A 83 2.01 -3.95 13.83
N ASP A 84 2.98 -4.81 13.48
CA ASP A 84 3.96 -4.58 12.42
C ASP A 84 3.52 -5.10 11.04
N ARG A 85 2.21 -5.38 10.85
CA ARG A 85 1.66 -5.94 9.61
C ARG A 85 2.05 -5.16 8.36
N THR A 86 2.03 -3.83 8.43
CA THR A 86 2.39 -2.96 7.29
C THR A 86 3.86 -3.12 6.89
N LEU A 87 4.75 -3.26 7.88
CA LEU A 87 6.17 -3.49 7.66
C LEU A 87 6.40 -4.89 7.08
N LEU A 88 5.79 -5.92 7.67
CA LEU A 88 5.85 -7.30 7.15
C LEU A 88 5.38 -7.37 5.70
N ALA A 89 4.24 -6.75 5.38
CA ALA A 89 3.71 -6.70 4.01
C ALA A 89 4.71 -6.07 3.04
N SER A 90 5.36 -4.97 3.43
CA SER A 90 6.34 -4.26 2.60
C SER A 90 7.57 -5.12 2.31
N ILE A 91 8.09 -5.79 3.34
CA ILE A 91 9.26 -6.67 3.21
C ILE A 91 8.94 -7.89 2.33
N LEU A 92 7.83 -8.58 2.62
CA LEU A 92 7.40 -9.74 1.84
C LEU A 92 7.15 -9.36 0.38
N LEU A 93 6.46 -8.24 0.12
CA LEU A 93 6.17 -7.82 -1.24
C LEU A 93 7.45 -7.58 -2.04
N LYS A 94 8.46 -6.92 -1.45
CA LYS A 94 9.75 -6.68 -2.14
C LYS A 94 10.51 -7.97 -2.41
N ILE A 95 10.57 -8.89 -1.44
CA ILE A 95 11.24 -10.20 -1.61
C ILE A 95 10.55 -10.99 -2.74
N PHE A 96 9.23 -11.10 -2.71
CA PHE A 96 8.50 -11.87 -3.72
C PHE A 96 8.51 -11.19 -5.10
N LEU A 97 8.51 -9.85 -5.17
CA LEU A 97 8.73 -9.12 -6.43
C LEU A 97 10.13 -9.36 -7.01
N HIS A 98 11.15 -9.40 -6.16
CA HIS A 98 12.53 -9.66 -6.59
C HIS A 98 12.65 -11.01 -7.29
N GLU A 99 11.96 -12.01 -6.74
CA GLU A 99 11.97 -13.39 -7.22
C GLU A 99 10.88 -13.69 -8.27
N LYS A 100 10.11 -12.68 -8.68
CA LYS A 100 8.98 -12.80 -9.64
C LYS A 100 7.89 -13.79 -9.19
N LEU A 101 7.66 -13.85 -7.87
CA LEU A 101 6.69 -14.72 -7.20
C LEU A 101 5.55 -13.91 -6.56
N GLU A 102 5.38 -12.63 -6.90
CA GLU A 102 4.32 -11.77 -6.37
C GLU A 102 2.92 -12.34 -6.61
N ALA A 103 2.69 -12.95 -7.78
CA ALA A 103 1.42 -13.59 -8.10
C ALA A 103 1.16 -14.83 -7.24
N LEU A 104 2.19 -15.59 -6.90
CA LEU A 104 2.08 -16.72 -5.97
C LEU A 104 1.66 -16.23 -4.59
N LEU A 105 2.34 -15.21 -4.05
CA LEU A 105 2.03 -14.63 -2.75
C LEU A 105 0.60 -14.10 -2.68
N LEU A 106 0.25 -13.21 -3.60
CA LEU A 106 -1.04 -12.50 -3.59
C LEU A 106 -2.21 -13.45 -3.82
N ARG A 107 -2.12 -14.36 -4.81
CA ARG A 107 -3.18 -15.35 -5.07
C ARG A 107 -3.41 -16.24 -3.86
N THR A 108 -2.34 -16.80 -3.30
CA THR A 108 -2.46 -17.80 -2.23
C THR A 108 -3.01 -17.19 -0.93
N LEU A 109 -2.64 -15.95 -0.61
CA LEU A 109 -3.21 -15.25 0.55
C LEU A 109 -4.67 -14.82 0.31
N ASN A 110 -4.98 -14.33 -0.88
CA ASN A 110 -6.35 -13.95 -1.24
C ASN A 110 -7.29 -15.16 -1.24
N ASP A 111 -6.87 -16.28 -1.83
CA ASP A 111 -7.65 -17.52 -1.87
C ASP A 111 -7.90 -18.05 -0.47
N ARG A 112 -6.91 -17.97 0.43
CA ARG A 112 -7.10 -18.35 1.82
C ARG A 112 -8.12 -17.46 2.53
N GLU A 113 -8.06 -16.14 2.32
CA GLU A 113 -9.03 -15.22 2.91
C GLU A 113 -10.46 -15.50 2.41
N ILE A 114 -10.63 -15.77 1.11
CA ILE A 114 -11.91 -16.20 0.52
C ILE A 114 -12.37 -17.54 1.11
N CYS A 115 -11.47 -18.51 1.29
CA CYS A 115 -11.80 -19.81 1.85
C CYS A 115 -12.31 -19.69 3.30
N MET A 116 -11.68 -18.84 4.10
CA MET A 116 -11.98 -18.63 5.52
C MET A 116 -13.18 -17.72 5.78
N GLU A 117 -13.66 -16.97 4.78
CA GLU A 117 -14.83 -16.12 4.91
C GLU A 117 -16.12 -16.95 4.78
N ASP A 118 -17.04 -16.74 5.71
CA ASP A 118 -18.35 -17.40 5.70
C ASP A 118 -19.39 -16.53 4.99
N GLU A 119 -19.31 -15.21 5.16
CA GLU A 119 -20.32 -14.26 4.69
C GLU A 119 -19.77 -13.42 3.53
N ALA A 120 -20.42 -13.56 2.37
CA ALA A 120 -19.99 -12.91 1.13
C ALA A 120 -19.98 -11.36 1.25
N THR A 121 -20.83 -10.78 2.10
CA THR A 121 -20.91 -9.33 2.31
C THR A 121 -19.81 -8.76 3.22
N THR A 122 -19.03 -9.60 3.91
CA THR A 122 -17.91 -9.20 4.78
C THR A 122 -16.53 -9.41 4.19
N LEU A 123 -16.44 -10.13 3.08
CA LEU A 123 -15.18 -10.45 2.38
C LEU A 123 -14.29 -9.20 2.16
N PHE A 124 -13.02 -9.30 2.57
CA PHE A 124 -12.00 -8.24 2.48
C PHE A 124 -12.36 -6.90 3.13
N ARG A 125 -13.31 -6.86 4.09
CA ARG A 125 -13.59 -5.64 4.89
C ARG A 125 -12.59 -5.44 6.02
N ALA A 126 -12.03 -6.54 6.56
CA ALA A 126 -11.00 -6.47 7.58
C ALA A 126 -9.64 -6.04 6.99
N THR A 127 -8.80 -5.43 7.81
CA THR A 127 -7.40 -5.12 7.44
C THR A 127 -6.52 -6.32 7.74
N THR A 128 -6.38 -7.20 6.77
CA THR A 128 -5.55 -8.42 6.80
C THR A 128 -4.19 -8.24 6.12
N LEU A 129 -3.29 -9.22 6.24
CA LEU A 129 -2.04 -9.21 5.48
C LEU A 129 -2.30 -9.24 3.96
N ALA A 130 -3.29 -10.01 3.50
CA ALA A 130 -3.63 -10.11 2.08
C ALA A 130 -4.13 -8.76 1.52
N SER A 131 -5.08 -8.12 2.20
CA SER A 131 -5.58 -6.80 1.80
C SER A 131 -4.47 -5.73 1.81
N THR A 132 -3.58 -5.76 2.81
CA THR A 132 -2.42 -4.85 2.91
C THR A 132 -1.43 -5.06 1.76
N LEU A 133 -1.12 -6.31 1.41
CA LEU A 133 -0.23 -6.64 0.31
C LEU A 133 -0.82 -6.21 -1.05
N MET A 134 -2.11 -6.44 -1.26
CA MET A 134 -2.82 -5.97 -2.47
C MET A 134 -2.74 -4.45 -2.61
N GLU A 135 -2.97 -3.69 -1.52
CA GLU A 135 -2.84 -2.23 -1.52
C GLU A 135 -1.43 -1.76 -1.90
N GLN A 136 -0.41 -2.33 -1.26
CA GLN A 136 0.98 -1.96 -1.53
C GLN A 136 1.39 -2.34 -2.96
N TYR A 137 0.97 -3.50 -3.46
CA TYR A 137 1.24 -3.95 -4.82
C TYR A 137 0.57 -3.06 -5.86
N MET A 138 -0.72 -2.72 -5.67
CA MET A 138 -1.42 -1.77 -6.55
C MET A 138 -0.74 -0.40 -6.54
N LYS A 139 -0.35 0.10 -5.37
CA LYS A 139 0.37 1.39 -5.28
C LYS A 139 1.71 1.35 -6.01
N ALA A 140 2.44 0.25 -5.93
CA ALA A 140 3.73 0.08 -6.59
C ALA A 140 3.61 -0.03 -8.12
N THR A 141 2.59 -0.71 -8.63
CA THR A 141 2.52 -1.11 -10.05
C THR A 141 1.48 -0.34 -10.87
N ALA A 142 0.37 0.09 -10.26
CA ALA A 142 -0.75 0.73 -10.96
C ALA A 142 -0.64 2.26 -11.04
N THR A 143 0.51 2.86 -10.74
CA THR A 143 0.68 4.33 -10.76
C THR A 143 0.34 4.92 -12.14
N ARG A 144 0.77 4.28 -13.24
CA ARG A 144 0.45 4.72 -14.61
C ARG A 144 -1.05 4.70 -14.88
N PHE A 145 -1.73 3.64 -14.47
CA PHE A 145 -3.19 3.51 -14.57
C PHE A 145 -3.90 4.62 -13.80
N VAL A 146 -3.52 4.84 -12.54
CA VAL A 146 -4.10 5.90 -11.69
C VAL A 146 -3.92 7.27 -12.30
N HIS A 147 -2.72 7.57 -12.83
CA HIS A 147 -2.45 8.86 -13.46
C HIS A 147 -3.29 9.04 -14.73
N HIS A 148 -3.36 8.03 -15.59
CA HIS A 148 -4.16 8.11 -16.82
C HIS A 148 -5.66 8.27 -16.52
N ALA A 149 -6.17 7.54 -15.53
CA ALA A 149 -7.58 7.57 -15.18
C ALA A 149 -8.01 8.87 -14.48
N LEU A 150 -7.16 9.44 -13.61
CA LEU A 150 -7.59 10.46 -12.64
C LEU A 150 -6.91 11.82 -12.78
N LYS A 151 -5.67 11.89 -13.28
CA LYS A 151 -4.81 13.08 -13.12
C LYS A 151 -5.45 14.34 -13.69
N ASP A 152 -5.86 14.30 -14.96
CA ASP A 152 -6.43 15.47 -15.63
C ASP A 152 -7.72 15.95 -14.97
N SER A 153 -8.59 15.01 -14.55
CA SER A 153 -9.85 15.35 -13.88
C SER A 153 -9.60 15.98 -12.52
N ILE A 154 -8.61 15.48 -11.76
CA ILE A 154 -8.21 16.05 -10.48
C ILE A 154 -7.59 17.43 -10.65
N LEU A 155 -6.72 17.64 -11.64
CA LEU A 155 -6.14 18.96 -11.93
C LEU A 155 -7.21 19.99 -12.33
N LYS A 156 -8.20 19.60 -13.15
CA LYS A 156 -9.35 20.46 -13.45
C LYS A 156 -10.15 20.82 -12.20
N ILE A 157 -10.40 19.87 -11.30
CA ILE A 157 -11.10 20.13 -10.02
C ILE A 157 -10.29 21.10 -9.15
N MET A 158 -8.96 20.94 -9.14
CA MET A 158 -8.06 21.80 -8.38
C MET A 158 -8.09 23.26 -8.85
N GLU A 159 -8.27 23.49 -10.15
CA GLU A 159 -8.34 24.82 -10.76
C GLU A 159 -9.75 25.42 -10.76
N SER A 160 -10.78 24.59 -10.61
CA SER A 160 -12.18 25.02 -10.64
C SER A 160 -12.56 25.83 -9.41
N LYS A 161 -13.24 26.96 -9.65
CA LYS A 161 -13.91 27.75 -8.61
C LYS A 161 -15.39 27.41 -8.47
N GLN A 162 -15.95 26.61 -9.39
CA GLN A 162 -17.35 26.23 -9.36
C GLN A 162 -17.59 25.20 -8.26
N SER A 163 -18.57 25.48 -7.41
CA SER A 163 -18.98 24.59 -6.32
C SER A 163 -19.72 23.36 -6.85
N CYS A 164 -19.59 22.26 -6.10
CA CYS A 164 -20.39 21.06 -6.25
C CYS A 164 -21.21 20.77 -4.99
N GLU A 165 -21.33 21.73 -4.05
CA GLU A 165 -22.08 21.49 -2.81
C GLU A 165 -23.55 21.21 -3.12
N LEU A 166 -24.04 20.07 -2.62
CA LEU A 166 -25.41 19.61 -2.83
C LEU A 166 -26.25 19.68 -1.56
N ASN A 167 -25.61 19.83 -0.39
CA ASN A 167 -26.33 19.94 0.87
C ASN A 167 -26.89 21.36 1.02
N PRO A 168 -28.23 21.54 1.05
CA PRO A 168 -28.83 22.86 1.13
C PRO A 168 -28.42 23.67 2.36
N SER A 169 -28.04 23.02 3.47
CA SER A 169 -27.60 23.71 4.69
C SER A 169 -26.17 24.25 4.62
N LYS A 170 -25.40 23.89 3.58
CA LYS A 170 -24.00 24.29 3.39
C LYS A 170 -23.78 25.20 2.18
N LEU A 171 -24.84 25.53 1.45
CA LEU A 171 -24.75 26.43 0.31
C LEU A 171 -24.44 27.85 0.74
N GLU A 172 -23.66 28.55 -0.08
CA GLU A 172 -23.52 30.00 0.05
C GLU A 172 -24.76 30.73 -0.48
N LYS A 173 -24.96 32.00 -0.07
CA LYS A 173 -26.21 32.77 -0.32
C LYS A 173 -26.60 32.94 -1.79
N ASN A 174 -25.70 32.68 -2.73
CA ASN A 174 -25.91 32.85 -4.17
C ASN A 174 -25.71 31.55 -4.98
N GLU A 175 -25.58 30.40 -4.31
CA GLU A 175 -25.39 29.11 -4.99
C GLU A 175 -26.74 28.42 -5.27
N ASP A 176 -26.82 27.76 -6.42
CA ASP A 176 -27.96 26.92 -6.81
C ASP A 176 -27.56 25.45 -6.86
N VAL A 177 -28.31 24.61 -6.13
CA VAL A 177 -28.07 23.16 -6.05
C VAL A 177 -28.15 22.52 -7.43
N ASN A 178 -29.07 22.96 -8.29
CA ASN A 178 -29.25 22.34 -9.60
C ASN A 178 -28.04 22.60 -10.50
N THR A 179 -27.50 23.82 -10.46
CA THR A 179 -26.25 24.20 -11.15
C THR A 179 -25.06 23.40 -10.61
N ASN A 180 -24.93 23.28 -9.29
CA ASN A 180 -23.88 22.49 -8.65
C ASN A 180 -23.98 21.00 -8.99
N LEU A 181 -25.20 20.44 -9.02
CA LEU A 181 -25.46 19.06 -9.41
C LEU A 181 -25.10 18.82 -10.87
N ALA A 182 -25.54 19.69 -11.78
CA ALA A 182 -25.20 19.60 -13.20
C ALA A 182 -23.67 19.63 -13.41
N HIS A 183 -22.97 20.49 -12.66
CA HIS A 183 -21.50 20.54 -12.70
C HIS A 183 -20.87 19.24 -12.19
N LEU A 184 -21.32 18.72 -11.04
CA LEU A 184 -20.84 17.44 -10.50
C LEU A 184 -21.09 16.27 -11.47
N LEU A 185 -22.28 16.19 -12.07
CA LEU A 185 -22.62 15.13 -13.03
C LEU A 185 -21.76 15.19 -14.30
N SER A 186 -21.39 16.40 -14.75
CA SER A 186 -20.44 16.59 -15.85
C SER A 186 -19.06 16.05 -15.51
N ILE A 187 -18.53 16.40 -14.32
CA ILE A 187 -17.24 15.88 -13.82
C ILE A 187 -17.28 14.34 -13.72
N LEU A 188 -18.35 13.79 -13.15
CA LEU A 188 -18.51 12.34 -12.98
C LEU A 188 -18.55 11.61 -14.32
N SER A 189 -19.22 12.17 -15.32
CA SER A 189 -19.32 11.58 -16.66
C SER A 189 -17.97 11.55 -17.36
N GLU A 190 -17.21 12.65 -17.33
CA GLU A 190 -15.84 12.70 -17.88
C GLU A 190 -14.91 11.73 -17.15
N LEU A 191 -14.95 11.72 -15.81
CA LEU A 191 -14.08 10.90 -14.99
C LEU A 191 -14.33 9.40 -15.21
N VAL A 192 -15.58 8.97 -15.19
CA VAL A 192 -15.92 7.55 -15.36
C VAL A 192 -15.55 7.04 -16.76
N GLU A 193 -15.70 7.87 -17.78
CA GLU A 193 -15.22 7.53 -19.13
C GLU A 193 -13.70 7.27 -19.12
N LYS A 194 -12.91 8.18 -18.54
CA LYS A 194 -11.45 8.02 -18.45
C LYS A 194 -11.04 6.78 -17.66
N ILE A 195 -11.72 6.48 -16.55
CA ILE A 195 -11.47 5.28 -15.76
C ILE A 195 -11.71 4.02 -16.61
N PHE A 196 -12.84 3.97 -17.33
CA PHE A 196 -13.17 2.79 -18.14
C PHE A 196 -12.23 2.61 -19.33
N MET A 197 -11.86 3.68 -20.02
CA MET A 197 -10.89 3.64 -21.12
C MET A 197 -9.47 3.28 -20.67
N ALA A 198 -9.15 3.41 -19.38
CA ALA A 198 -7.85 3.07 -18.82
C ALA A 198 -7.67 1.58 -18.49
N ALA A 199 -8.66 0.71 -18.72
CA ALA A 199 -8.63 -0.71 -18.34
C ALA A 199 -7.35 -1.45 -18.80
N GLU A 200 -6.95 -1.20 -20.06
CA GLU A 200 -5.77 -1.78 -20.71
C GLU A 200 -4.43 -1.33 -20.09
N ILE A 201 -4.41 -0.20 -19.39
CA ILE A 201 -3.21 0.37 -18.76
C ILE A 201 -2.90 -0.34 -17.43
N LEU A 202 -3.90 -1.03 -16.85
CA LEU A 202 -3.70 -1.77 -15.62
C LEU A 202 -2.70 -2.91 -15.85
N PRO A 203 -1.68 -3.09 -14.98
CA PRO A 203 -0.64 -4.09 -15.19
C PRO A 203 -1.21 -5.50 -15.45
N PRO A 204 -0.74 -6.22 -16.48
CA PRO A 204 -1.25 -7.56 -16.82
C PRO A 204 -1.22 -8.56 -15.66
N THR A 205 -0.17 -8.55 -14.84
CA THR A 205 -0.07 -9.40 -13.64
C THR A 205 -1.14 -9.07 -12.60
N LEU A 206 -1.46 -7.78 -12.40
CA LEU A 206 -2.56 -7.38 -11.52
C LEU A 206 -3.93 -7.80 -12.07
N ARG A 207 -4.15 -7.65 -13.39
CA ARG A 207 -5.35 -8.16 -14.08
C ARG A 207 -5.50 -9.68 -13.93
N TYR A 208 -4.40 -10.44 -14.05
CA TYR A 208 -4.37 -11.88 -13.78
C TYR A 208 -4.76 -12.22 -12.33
N ILE A 209 -4.24 -11.48 -11.35
CA ILE A 209 -4.60 -11.67 -9.93
C ILE A 209 -6.09 -11.39 -9.70
N TYR A 210 -6.66 -10.37 -10.35
CA TYR A 210 -8.10 -10.12 -10.34
C TYR A 210 -8.90 -11.26 -10.96
N GLY A 211 -8.43 -11.84 -12.06
CA GLY A 211 -9.02 -13.05 -12.64
C GLY A 211 -9.01 -14.25 -11.69
N CYS A 212 -7.94 -14.40 -10.90
CA CYS A 212 -7.86 -15.43 -9.86
C CYS A 212 -8.90 -15.17 -8.75
N LEU A 213 -9.01 -13.93 -8.25
CA LEU A 213 -10.04 -13.54 -7.28
C LEU A 213 -11.44 -13.87 -7.78
N GLN A 214 -11.74 -13.53 -9.04
CA GLN A 214 -13.04 -13.82 -9.66
C GLN A 214 -13.34 -15.33 -9.65
N LYS A 215 -12.40 -16.17 -10.07
CA LYS A 215 -12.56 -17.63 -10.07
C LYS A 215 -12.77 -18.17 -8.65
N SER A 216 -12.01 -17.69 -7.69
CA SER A 216 -12.08 -18.16 -6.30
C SER A 216 -13.41 -17.82 -5.63
N VAL A 217 -13.93 -16.60 -5.82
CA VAL A 217 -15.26 -16.24 -5.26
C VAL A 217 -16.41 -16.94 -5.99
N GLN A 218 -16.27 -17.22 -7.30
CA GLN A 218 -17.25 -18.01 -8.05
C GLN A 218 -17.30 -19.46 -7.56
N SER A 219 -16.15 -20.04 -7.20
CA SER A 219 -16.07 -21.39 -6.63
C SER A 219 -16.69 -21.45 -5.23
N LYS A 220 -16.40 -20.45 -4.38
CA LYS A 220 -16.90 -20.37 -2.99
C LYS A 220 -18.40 -20.06 -2.91
N TRP A 221 -18.90 -19.14 -3.73
CA TRP A 221 -20.31 -18.72 -3.73
C TRP A 221 -20.93 -18.79 -5.14
N PRO A 222 -21.12 -19.99 -5.71
CA PRO A 222 -21.57 -20.17 -7.09
C PRO A 222 -22.97 -19.61 -7.39
N ALA A 223 -23.84 -19.55 -6.36
CA ALA A 223 -25.17 -18.95 -6.49
C ALA A 223 -25.15 -17.42 -6.53
N ASN A 224 -24.07 -16.77 -6.06
CA ASN A 224 -23.96 -15.32 -6.01
C ASN A 224 -23.16 -14.78 -7.20
N THR A 225 -23.87 -14.54 -8.30
CA THR A 225 -23.30 -14.06 -9.56
C THR A 225 -22.64 -12.68 -9.46
N THR A 226 -22.93 -11.91 -8.40
CA THR A 226 -22.37 -10.55 -8.21
C THR A 226 -20.98 -10.56 -7.56
N MET A 227 -20.56 -11.66 -6.95
CA MET A 227 -19.29 -11.70 -6.20
C MET A 227 -18.07 -11.45 -7.09
N ARG A 228 -18.09 -11.94 -8.34
CA ARG A 228 -17.00 -11.77 -9.30
C ARG A 228 -16.66 -10.29 -9.55
N THR A 229 -17.66 -9.41 -9.62
CA THR A 229 -17.43 -7.97 -9.82
C THR A 229 -17.16 -7.26 -8.50
N ARG A 230 -17.86 -7.65 -7.43
CA ARG A 230 -17.69 -7.05 -6.08
C ARG A 230 -16.27 -7.22 -5.55
N VAL A 231 -15.67 -8.41 -5.69
CA VAL A 231 -14.32 -8.67 -5.17
C VAL A 231 -13.27 -7.79 -5.85
N VAL A 232 -13.38 -7.59 -7.17
CA VAL A 232 -12.48 -6.70 -7.92
C VAL A 232 -12.73 -5.23 -7.55
N SER A 233 -14.00 -4.83 -7.45
CA SER A 233 -14.41 -3.48 -7.04
C SER A 233 -13.84 -3.08 -5.67
N GLY A 234 -13.83 -4.02 -4.72
CA GLY A 234 -13.26 -3.84 -3.38
C GLY A 234 -11.76 -3.50 -3.38
N PHE A 235 -11.01 -3.87 -4.42
CA PHE A 235 -9.61 -3.48 -4.58
C PHE A 235 -9.46 -2.23 -5.45
N VAL A 236 -9.93 -2.28 -6.69
CA VAL A 236 -9.65 -1.22 -7.68
C VAL A 236 -10.34 0.11 -7.34
N PHE A 237 -11.54 0.09 -6.76
CA PHE A 237 -12.24 1.32 -6.38
C PHE A 237 -11.99 1.67 -4.91
N LEU A 238 -12.39 0.79 -4.00
CA LEU A 238 -12.36 1.08 -2.57
C LEU A 238 -10.94 1.28 -2.03
N ARG A 239 -9.94 0.56 -2.55
CA ARG A 239 -8.56 0.58 -2.04
C ARG A 239 -7.54 1.24 -2.96
N LEU A 240 -7.93 1.68 -4.15
CA LEU A 240 -7.04 2.34 -5.11
C LEU A 240 -7.62 3.68 -5.64
N ILE A 241 -8.66 3.65 -6.47
CA ILE A 241 -9.19 4.84 -7.14
C ILE A 241 -9.80 5.84 -6.14
N CYS A 242 -10.71 5.42 -5.27
CA CYS A 242 -11.38 6.32 -4.32
C CYS A 242 -10.39 6.95 -3.33
N PRO A 243 -9.43 6.20 -2.74
CA PRO A 243 -8.33 6.79 -1.97
C PRO A 243 -7.48 7.79 -2.78
N ALA A 244 -7.22 7.52 -4.06
CA ALA A 244 -6.47 8.44 -4.92
C ALA A 244 -7.24 9.73 -5.25
N ILE A 245 -8.57 9.68 -5.34
CA ILE A 245 -9.41 10.87 -5.49
C ILE A 245 -9.44 11.67 -4.18
N LEU A 246 -9.57 11.01 -3.02
CA LEU A 246 -9.64 11.67 -1.72
C LEU A 246 -8.30 12.27 -1.27
N ASN A 247 -7.19 11.60 -1.58
CA ASN A 247 -5.85 12.04 -1.21
C ASN A 247 -4.88 11.93 -2.41
N PRO A 248 -5.03 12.79 -3.43
CA PRO A 248 -4.23 12.76 -4.65
C PRO A 248 -2.73 12.95 -4.44
N ARG A 249 -2.35 13.61 -3.34
CA ARG A 249 -0.93 13.80 -2.97
C ARG A 249 -0.22 12.48 -2.69
N MET A 250 -0.90 11.51 -2.07
CA MET A 250 -0.33 10.19 -1.77
C MET A 250 -0.02 9.34 -3.02
N PHE A 251 -0.58 9.75 -4.16
CA PHE A 251 -0.38 9.13 -5.48
C PHE A 251 0.43 10.03 -6.42
N ASN A 252 1.06 11.10 -5.90
CA ASN A 252 1.87 12.05 -6.66
C ASN A 252 1.10 12.69 -7.85
N ILE A 253 -0.21 12.91 -7.68
CA ILE A 253 -1.04 13.57 -8.70
C ILE A 253 -0.95 15.10 -8.54
N ILE A 254 -0.91 15.59 -7.30
CA ILE A 254 -0.79 17.01 -6.96
C ILE A 254 0.33 17.24 -5.93
N SER A 255 0.88 18.45 -5.93
CA SER A 255 1.89 18.91 -4.98
C SER A 255 1.30 19.73 -3.83
N ASP A 256 0.37 20.62 -4.17
CA ASP A 256 -0.27 21.55 -3.24
C ASP A 256 -1.53 20.96 -2.61
N SER A 257 -1.96 21.54 -1.49
CA SER A 257 -3.19 21.08 -0.81
C SER A 257 -4.43 21.59 -1.55
N PRO A 258 -5.49 20.78 -1.67
CA PRO A 258 -6.76 21.22 -2.24
C PRO A 258 -7.36 22.43 -1.51
N SER A 259 -7.93 23.37 -2.27
CA SER A 259 -8.79 24.41 -1.70
C SER A 259 -10.01 23.77 -1.01
N PRO A 260 -10.71 24.47 -0.09
CA PRO A 260 -11.91 23.93 0.56
C PRO A 260 -12.97 23.45 -0.45
N THR A 261 -13.18 24.22 -1.52
CA THR A 261 -14.09 23.87 -2.63
C THR A 261 -13.61 22.62 -3.36
N ALA A 262 -12.33 22.56 -3.75
CA ALA A 262 -11.78 21.39 -4.44
C ALA A 262 -11.82 20.13 -3.56
N ALA A 263 -11.45 20.22 -2.27
CA ALA A 263 -11.53 19.11 -1.32
C ALA A 263 -12.96 18.58 -1.18
N ARG A 264 -13.94 19.50 -1.13
CA ARG A 264 -15.36 19.14 -1.07
C ARG A 264 -15.81 18.43 -2.35
N THR A 265 -15.44 18.95 -3.52
CA THR A 265 -15.73 18.32 -4.82
C THR A 265 -15.11 16.93 -4.93
N LEU A 266 -13.83 16.77 -4.59
CA LEU A 266 -13.15 15.46 -4.56
C LEU A 266 -13.88 14.45 -3.65
N THR A 267 -14.39 14.91 -2.50
CA THR A 267 -15.18 14.07 -1.59
C THR A 267 -16.48 13.59 -2.23
N LEU A 268 -17.23 14.48 -2.88
CA LEU A 268 -18.50 14.15 -3.54
C LEU A 268 -18.29 13.23 -4.75
N VAL A 269 -17.21 13.48 -5.52
CA VAL A 269 -16.79 12.64 -6.63
C VAL A 269 -16.43 11.24 -6.12
N ALA A 270 -15.56 11.13 -5.11
CA ALA A 270 -15.16 9.84 -4.55
C ALA A 270 -16.36 9.04 -4.01
N LYS A 271 -17.30 9.69 -3.31
CA LYS A 271 -18.54 9.05 -2.84
C LYS A 271 -19.40 8.53 -3.98
N SER A 272 -19.59 9.35 -5.02
CA SER A 272 -20.44 8.99 -6.17
C SER A 272 -19.84 7.81 -6.95
N VAL A 273 -18.52 7.84 -7.19
CA VAL A 273 -17.78 6.74 -7.83
C VAL A 273 -17.82 5.48 -6.96
N GLN A 274 -17.66 5.60 -5.64
CA GLN A 274 -17.74 4.46 -4.72
C GLN A 274 -19.13 3.80 -4.73
N ASN A 275 -20.21 4.59 -4.74
CA ASN A 275 -21.57 4.06 -4.84
C ASN A 275 -21.83 3.37 -6.18
N LEU A 276 -21.35 3.96 -7.29
CA LEU A 276 -21.39 3.32 -8.60
C LEU A 276 -20.61 1.99 -8.60
N ALA A 277 -19.41 1.96 -8.03
CA ALA A 277 -18.58 0.75 -7.92
C ALA A 277 -19.21 -0.35 -7.05
N ASN A 278 -19.99 0.06 -6.04
CA ASN A 278 -20.78 -0.83 -5.20
C ASN A 278 -22.13 -1.22 -5.84
N LEU A 279 -22.49 -0.61 -6.98
CA LEU A 279 -23.76 -0.80 -7.70
C LEU A 279 -25.00 -0.41 -6.88
N VAL A 280 -24.84 0.48 -5.90
CA VAL A 280 -25.90 0.94 -5.00
C VAL A 280 -26.21 2.41 -5.22
N GLU A 281 -27.46 2.79 -4.97
CA GLU A 281 -27.94 4.17 -5.02
C GLU A 281 -27.83 4.82 -3.64
N PHE A 282 -27.78 6.15 -3.63
CA PHE A 282 -27.99 6.91 -2.41
C PHE A 282 -29.45 6.78 -1.97
N GLY A 283 -29.64 6.51 -0.67
CA GLY A 283 -30.96 6.46 -0.05
C GLY A 283 -31.10 7.53 1.05
N ALA A 284 -32.15 7.39 1.86
CA ALA A 284 -32.57 8.38 2.86
C ALA A 284 -31.51 8.77 3.92
N LYS A 285 -30.40 8.02 4.06
CA LYS A 285 -29.28 8.39 4.94
C LYS A 285 -28.48 9.57 4.39
N GLU A 286 -28.47 9.78 3.08
CA GLU A 286 -27.75 10.87 2.41
C GLU A 286 -28.63 11.53 1.34
N PRO A 287 -29.73 12.20 1.74
CA PRO A 287 -30.75 12.71 0.81
C PRO A 287 -30.20 13.75 -0.17
N TYR A 288 -29.18 14.52 0.24
CA TYR A 288 -28.53 15.51 -0.61
C TYR A 288 -27.78 14.91 -1.81
N MET A 289 -27.53 13.59 -1.84
CA MET A 289 -26.87 12.90 -2.95
C MET A 289 -27.86 12.23 -3.91
N GLU A 290 -29.17 12.24 -3.64
CA GLU A 290 -30.17 11.52 -4.46
C GLU A 290 -30.18 12.00 -5.92
N GLY A 291 -29.83 13.26 -6.19
CA GLY A 291 -29.68 13.80 -7.54
C GLY A 291 -28.62 13.09 -8.40
N VAL A 292 -27.73 12.31 -7.78
CA VAL A 292 -26.69 11.51 -8.46
C VAL A 292 -27.21 10.12 -8.87
N ASN A 293 -28.34 9.65 -8.32
CA ASN A 293 -28.88 8.32 -8.61
C ASN A 293 -29.17 8.06 -10.10
N PRO A 294 -29.68 9.02 -10.91
CA PRO A 294 -29.83 8.83 -12.35
C PRO A 294 -28.52 8.44 -13.05
N PHE A 295 -27.42 9.11 -12.69
CA PHE A 295 -26.08 8.80 -13.21
C PHE A 295 -25.60 7.42 -12.79
N ILE A 296 -25.84 7.02 -11.53
CA ILE A 296 -25.49 5.68 -11.07
C ILE A 296 -26.25 4.63 -11.89
N LYS A 297 -27.58 4.78 -12.00
CA LYS A 297 -28.45 3.85 -12.75
C LYS A 297 -27.99 3.68 -14.20
N SER A 298 -27.70 4.78 -14.91
CA SER A 298 -27.29 4.73 -16.31
C SER A 298 -25.91 4.08 -16.51
N ASN A 299 -25.04 4.08 -15.50
CA ASN A 299 -23.68 3.56 -15.61
C ASN A 299 -23.46 2.19 -14.94
N LYS A 300 -24.46 1.60 -14.24
CA LYS A 300 -24.31 0.30 -13.56
C LYS A 300 -23.81 -0.80 -14.50
N HIS A 301 -24.38 -0.92 -15.69
CA HIS A 301 -24.00 -1.96 -16.64
C HIS A 301 -22.55 -1.77 -17.14
N ARG A 302 -22.16 -0.53 -17.45
CA ARG A 302 -20.79 -0.19 -17.86
C ARG A 302 -19.77 -0.54 -16.77
N MET A 303 -20.11 -0.24 -15.51
CA MET A 303 -19.28 -0.61 -14.36
C MET A 303 -19.10 -2.13 -14.24
N ILE A 304 -20.17 -2.91 -14.42
CA ILE A 304 -20.10 -4.37 -14.40
C ILE A 304 -19.17 -4.89 -15.50
N MET A 305 -19.33 -4.41 -16.73
CA MET A 305 -18.50 -4.81 -17.87
C MET A 305 -17.02 -4.48 -17.62
N PHE A 306 -16.73 -3.27 -17.14
CA PHE A 306 -15.37 -2.86 -16.78
C PHE A 306 -14.76 -3.78 -15.72
N LEU A 307 -15.47 -4.05 -14.63
CA LEU A 307 -14.98 -4.90 -13.53
C LEU A 307 -14.73 -6.35 -13.98
N ASP A 308 -15.57 -6.87 -14.88
CA ASP A 308 -15.37 -8.20 -15.45
C ASP A 308 -14.16 -8.26 -16.38
N GLU A 309 -13.98 -7.24 -17.23
CA GLU A 309 -12.87 -7.12 -18.16
C GLU A 309 -11.51 -6.96 -17.46
N LEU A 310 -11.47 -6.30 -16.30
CA LEU A 310 -10.24 -6.14 -15.53
C LEU A 310 -9.62 -7.48 -15.11
N GLY A 311 -10.41 -8.54 -14.94
CA GLY A 311 -9.94 -9.87 -14.57
C GLY A 311 -9.70 -10.82 -15.76
N ASN A 312 -9.88 -10.36 -17.00
CA ASN A 312 -9.89 -11.22 -18.19
C ASN A 312 -8.50 -11.55 -18.74
N ILE A 313 -7.58 -11.98 -17.87
CA ILE A 313 -6.25 -12.47 -18.24
C ILE A 313 -6.12 -13.90 -17.70
N PRO A 314 -6.16 -14.94 -18.57
CA PRO A 314 -6.28 -16.33 -18.13
C PRO A 314 -4.99 -16.91 -17.57
N GLU A 315 -3.84 -16.44 -18.07
CA GLU A 315 -2.51 -16.98 -17.77
C GLU A 315 -1.62 -15.91 -17.16
N LEU A 316 -0.68 -16.33 -16.31
CA LEU A 316 0.27 -15.42 -15.68
C LEU A 316 1.21 -14.86 -16.76
N PRO A 317 1.27 -13.52 -16.96
CA PRO A 317 2.17 -12.93 -17.94
C PRO A 317 3.64 -13.08 -17.51
N ASP A 318 4.55 -13.22 -18.48
CA ASP A 318 5.98 -13.21 -18.22
C ASP A 318 6.47 -11.81 -17.84
N THR A 319 6.90 -11.63 -16.59
CA THR A 319 7.47 -10.36 -16.13
C THR A 319 8.94 -10.25 -16.54
N SER A 320 9.24 -9.36 -17.49
CA SER A 320 10.60 -9.15 -18.02
C SER A 320 11.41 -8.07 -17.30
N GLU A 321 10.77 -7.21 -16.50
CA GLU A 321 11.50 -6.12 -15.84
C GLU A 321 12.36 -6.62 -14.67
N PRO A 322 13.66 -6.27 -14.62
CA PRO A 322 14.51 -6.58 -13.48
C PRO A 322 14.08 -5.73 -12.28
N SER A 323 13.80 -6.38 -11.16
CA SER A 323 13.60 -5.66 -9.90
C SER A 323 14.91 -5.01 -9.46
N ARG A 324 14.84 -3.78 -8.92
CA ARG A 324 15.99 -3.05 -8.37
C ARG A 324 15.93 -2.99 -6.84
N THR A 325 15.52 -4.08 -6.18
CA THR A 325 15.46 -4.14 -4.71
C THR A 325 16.74 -4.73 -4.14
N ASP A 326 17.18 -4.20 -3.00
CA ASP A 326 18.28 -4.74 -2.21
C ASP A 326 17.75 -5.96 -1.42
N LEU A 327 17.78 -7.12 -2.06
CA LEU A 327 17.24 -8.35 -1.48
C LEU A 327 17.90 -8.72 -0.16
N SER A 328 19.23 -8.51 -0.03
CA SER A 328 19.96 -8.80 1.21
C SER A 328 19.43 -7.98 2.39
N ARG A 329 19.11 -6.71 2.17
CA ARG A 329 18.50 -5.83 3.18
C ARG A 329 17.09 -6.27 3.56
N ASP A 330 16.25 -6.60 2.58
CA ASP A 330 14.88 -7.02 2.85
C ASP A 330 14.86 -8.39 3.57
N LEU A 331 15.77 -9.32 3.23
CA LEU A 331 15.95 -10.59 3.95
C LEU A 331 16.46 -10.36 5.39
N ALA A 332 17.41 -9.44 5.59
CA ALA A 332 17.87 -9.07 6.92
C ALA A 332 16.72 -8.48 7.77
N ALA A 333 15.88 -7.63 7.18
CA ALA A 333 14.71 -7.07 7.88
C ALA A 333 13.68 -8.15 8.23
N LEU A 334 13.43 -9.12 7.33
CA LEU A 334 12.53 -10.25 7.63
C LEU A 334 13.10 -11.15 8.73
N HIS A 335 14.42 -11.36 8.72
CA HIS A 335 15.12 -12.09 9.79
C HIS A 335 14.98 -11.37 11.14
N GLU A 336 15.14 -10.04 11.20
CA GLU A 336 14.91 -9.26 12.42
C GLU A 336 13.48 -9.43 12.97
N ILE A 337 12.47 -9.50 12.09
CA ILE A 337 11.09 -9.82 12.50
C ILE A 337 11.00 -11.23 13.11
N CYS A 338 11.64 -12.22 12.49
CA CYS A 338 11.66 -13.59 13.01
C CYS A 338 12.32 -13.67 14.39
N VAL A 339 13.40 -12.91 14.60
CA VAL A 339 14.09 -12.81 15.90
C VAL A 339 13.18 -12.16 16.94
N ALA A 340 12.55 -11.04 16.60
CA ALA A 340 11.67 -10.29 17.50
C ALA A 340 10.46 -11.11 17.98
N HIS A 341 9.94 -11.99 17.12
CA HIS A 341 8.79 -12.86 17.43
C HIS A 341 9.19 -14.34 17.65
N SER A 342 10.46 -14.62 17.99
CA SER A 342 10.97 -15.99 18.09
C SER A 342 10.23 -16.84 19.12
N ASP A 343 9.79 -16.27 20.24
CA ASP A 343 9.02 -16.98 21.28
C ASP A 343 7.61 -17.38 20.80
N GLU A 344 6.92 -16.47 20.10
CA GLU A 344 5.60 -16.73 19.53
C GLU A 344 5.69 -17.76 18.40
N LEU A 345 6.69 -17.62 17.50
CA LEU A 345 6.97 -18.59 16.45
C LEU A 345 7.34 -19.97 17.02
N ARG A 346 8.06 -20.02 18.13
CA ARG A 346 8.37 -21.27 18.85
C ARG A 346 7.11 -21.92 19.40
N THR A 347 6.20 -21.13 19.95
CA THR A 347 4.89 -21.62 20.41
C THR A 347 4.10 -22.23 19.25
N LEU A 348 3.99 -21.55 18.12
CA LEU A 348 3.33 -22.07 16.91
C LEU A 348 4.02 -23.34 16.36
N SER A 349 5.36 -23.43 16.45
CA SER A 349 6.12 -24.60 16.00
C SER A 349 5.87 -25.87 16.82
N ASN A 350 5.26 -25.74 18.00
CA ASN A 350 4.91 -26.88 18.85
C ASN A 350 3.54 -27.47 18.49
N GLU A 351 2.70 -26.75 17.75
CA GLU A 351 1.44 -27.26 17.25
C GLU A 351 1.66 -28.38 16.23
N ARG A 352 0.83 -29.43 16.30
CA ARG A 352 0.88 -30.53 15.34
C ARG A 352 0.21 -30.09 14.04
N GLY A 353 0.87 -30.30 12.91
CA GLY A 353 0.29 -30.00 11.60
C GLY A 353 1.35 -29.85 10.51
N ALA A 354 0.90 -29.54 9.29
CA ALA A 354 1.77 -29.39 8.11
C ALA A 354 2.84 -28.29 8.27
N MET A 355 2.56 -27.27 9.10
CA MET A 355 3.49 -26.16 9.36
C MET A 355 4.63 -26.52 10.32
N GLN A 356 4.48 -27.59 11.12
CA GLN A 356 5.36 -27.88 12.25
C GLN A 356 6.84 -27.99 11.84
N HIS A 357 7.13 -28.81 10.83
CA HIS A 357 8.50 -29.01 10.37
C HIS A 357 9.10 -27.72 9.82
N VAL A 358 8.32 -26.95 9.06
CA VAL A 358 8.78 -25.70 8.44
C VAL A 358 9.12 -24.67 9.51
N LEU A 359 8.28 -24.52 10.53
CA LEU A 359 8.54 -23.56 11.62
C LEU A 359 9.71 -23.96 12.51
N LYS A 360 9.92 -25.25 12.76
CA LYS A 360 11.13 -25.71 13.47
C LYS A 360 12.40 -25.42 12.66
N LYS A 361 12.36 -25.62 11.34
CA LYS A 361 13.46 -25.26 10.44
C LYS A 361 13.71 -23.75 10.40
N LEU A 362 12.63 -22.95 10.36
CA LEU A 362 12.69 -21.49 10.42
C LEU A 362 13.46 -21.02 11.67
N LEU A 363 13.08 -21.50 12.85
CA LEU A 363 13.72 -21.12 14.12
C LEU A 363 15.21 -21.49 14.14
N ALA A 364 15.56 -22.68 13.66
CA ALA A 364 16.96 -23.11 13.57
C ALA A 364 17.79 -22.21 12.64
N ILE A 365 17.24 -21.83 11.48
CA ILE A 365 17.89 -20.89 10.55
C ILE A 365 18.00 -19.50 11.16
N THR A 366 16.94 -19.01 11.84
CA THR A 366 16.94 -17.72 12.52
C THR A 366 18.05 -17.65 13.58
N GLU A 367 18.22 -18.70 14.39
CA GLU A 367 19.30 -18.80 15.38
C GLU A 367 20.69 -18.85 14.73
N LEU A 368 20.86 -19.63 13.66
CA LEU A 368 22.13 -19.72 12.91
C LEU A 368 22.53 -18.37 12.31
N LEU A 369 21.59 -17.66 11.66
CA LEU A 369 21.83 -16.33 11.12
C LEU A 369 22.21 -15.33 12.21
N GLN A 370 21.57 -15.42 13.38
CA GLN A 370 21.89 -14.57 14.53
C GLN A 370 23.32 -14.82 15.04
N GLN A 371 23.75 -16.09 15.08
CA GLN A 371 25.12 -16.46 15.45
C GLN A 371 26.14 -15.92 14.43
N LYS A 372 25.89 -16.10 13.13
CA LYS A 372 26.74 -15.55 12.06
C LYS A 372 26.86 -14.03 12.14
N GLN A 373 25.74 -13.33 12.32
CA GLN A 373 25.71 -11.86 12.43
C GLN A 373 26.55 -11.34 13.63
N ASN A 374 26.57 -12.10 14.73
CA ASN A 374 27.41 -11.79 15.89
C ASN A 374 28.90 -12.02 15.61
N GLN A 375 29.26 -13.07 14.87
CA GLN A 375 30.66 -13.33 14.47
C GLN A 375 31.21 -12.23 13.56
N TYR A 376 30.43 -11.78 12.55
CA TYR A 376 30.81 -10.65 11.69
C TYR A 376 31.09 -9.37 12.48
N SER A 377 30.38 -9.16 13.59
CA SER A 377 30.54 -7.99 14.44
C SER A 377 31.86 -8.02 15.23
N VAL A 378 32.39 -9.19 15.54
CA VAL A 378 33.67 -9.35 16.26
C VAL A 378 34.83 -9.18 15.29
N SER A 379 34.75 -9.75 14.09
CA SER A 379 35.83 -9.67 13.08
C SER A 379 36.09 -8.24 12.57
N ASN A 380 35.05 -7.41 12.47
CA ASN A 380 35.19 -6.01 12.03
C ASN A 380 35.65 -5.03 13.13
N ASN A 381 35.66 -5.42 14.41
CA ASN A 381 36.22 -4.61 15.50
C ASN A 381 37.73 -4.82 15.70
N ILE A 382 38.33 -5.78 14.97
CA ILE A 382 39.76 -6.13 15.05
C ILE A 382 40.57 -5.50 13.88
N ARG A 383 39.89 -4.80 12.97
CA ARG A 383 40.52 -3.94 11.94
C ARG A 383 40.23 -2.49 12.26
#